data_AF-A0A7J8QRI2-F1
#
_entry.id   AF-A0A7J8QRI2-F1
#
_cell.length_a   1.000
_cell.length_b   1.000
_cell.length_c   1.000
_cell.angle_alpha   90.00
_cell.angle_beta   90.00
_cell.angle_gamma   90.00
#
_symmetry.space_group_name_H-M   'P 1'
#
loop_
_entity.id
_entity.type
_entity.pdbx_description
1 polymer ?
#
loop_
_entity_poly.entity_id
_entity_poly.type
_entity_poly.pdbx_seq_one_letter_code
_entity_poly.pdbx_strand_id
1 'polypeptide(L)'
;MAFFATIWPIWLWRNSMVYNGKIFDHIQLFETIKIRLGSWCKAQRPTVAISLNDCIHGILRNHLGSSLVIFSKAIGVVDPVLAETIAIKEALKIFYASK
;
A
#
# COMPACT_ATOMS: atom_id res chain seq x y z
N MET A 1 5.95 -15.31 0.35
CA MET A 1 6.77 -14.85 -0.79
C MET A 1 7.59 -13.59 -0.49
N ALA A 2 7.06 -12.59 0.23
CA ALA A 2 7.84 -11.41 0.63
C ALA A 2 9.17 -11.74 1.35
N PHE A 3 9.15 -12.69 2.29
CA PHE A 3 10.37 -13.21 2.95
C PHE A 3 11.41 -13.77 1.98
N PHE A 4 10.98 -14.49 0.94
CA PHE A 4 11.89 -15.01 -0.08
C PHE A 4 12.39 -13.90 -1.01
N ALA A 5 11.53 -12.92 -1.33
CA ALA A 5 11.88 -11.75 -2.13
C ALA A 5 12.91 -10.84 -1.44
N THR A 6 13.02 -10.87 -0.10
CA THR A 6 14.04 -10.14 0.66
C THR A 6 15.31 -10.95 0.89
N ILE A 7 15.20 -12.22 1.29
CA ILE A 7 16.38 -13.03 1.66
C ILE A 7 17.16 -13.53 0.43
N TRP A 8 16.48 -13.84 -0.67
CA TRP A 8 17.14 -14.32 -1.87
C TRP A 8 18.12 -13.30 -2.49
N PRO A 9 17.75 -12.02 -2.69
CA PRO A 9 18.71 -11.01 -3.17
C PRO A 9 19.89 -10.82 -2.25
N ILE A 10 19.68 -10.87 -0.93
CA ILE A 10 20.75 -10.75 0.08
C ILE A 10 21.75 -11.91 -0.06
N TRP A 11 21.24 -13.14 -0.18
CA TRP A 11 22.09 -14.32 -0.38
C TRP A 11 22.86 -14.26 -1.71
N LEU A 12 22.20 -13.85 -2.80
CA LEU A 12 22.82 -13.71 -4.11
C LEU A 12 23.93 -12.66 -4.11
N TRP A 13 23.71 -11.53 -3.43
CA TRP A 13 24.70 -10.47 -3.28
C TRP A 13 25.89 -10.92 -2.47
N ARG A 14 25.67 -11.57 -1.32
CA ARG A 14 26.74 -12.15 -0.50
C ARG A 14 27.62 -13.09 -1.34
N ASN A 15 27.00 -13.97 -2.12
CA ASN A 15 27.76 -14.90 -2.95
C ASN A 15 28.53 -14.20 -4.06
N SER A 16 27.97 -13.14 -4.67
CA SER A 16 28.72 -12.34 -5.64
C SER A 16 29.90 -11.59 -5.02
N MET A 17 29.79 -11.16 -3.76
CA MET A 17 30.93 -10.57 -3.03
C MET A 17 32.02 -11.62 -2.77
N VAL A 18 31.63 -12.80 -2.30
CA VAL A 18 32.56 -13.87 -1.89
C VAL A 18 33.26 -14.51 -3.09
N TYR A 19 32.53 -14.80 -4.17
CA TYR A 19 33.05 -15.57 -5.29
C TYR A 19 33.49 -14.72 -6.49
N ASN A 20 32.94 -13.52 -6.65
CA ASN A 20 33.24 -12.65 -7.81
C ASN A 20 33.93 -11.34 -7.40
N GLY A 21 34.24 -11.14 -6.11
CA GLY A 21 34.93 -9.94 -5.62
C GLY A 21 34.14 -8.63 -5.81
N LYS A 22 32.81 -8.71 -5.97
CA LYS A 22 31.97 -7.52 -6.16
C LYS A 22 31.99 -6.65 -4.88
N ILE A 23 32.23 -5.35 -5.01
CA ILE A 23 32.20 -4.38 -3.90
C ILE A 23 30.76 -4.22 -3.41
N PHE A 24 30.54 -4.11 -2.09
CA PHE A 24 29.22 -3.94 -1.50
C PHE A 24 28.56 -2.62 -1.91
N ASP A 25 27.46 -2.72 -2.67
CA ASP A 25 26.60 -1.59 -3.05
C ASP A 25 25.21 -1.81 -2.47
N HIS A 26 24.97 -1.13 -1.35
CA HIS A 26 23.71 -1.18 -0.62
C HIS A 26 22.56 -0.61 -1.45
N ILE A 27 22.78 0.40 -2.29
CA ILE A 27 21.73 1.04 -3.10
C ILE A 27 21.20 0.03 -4.10
N GLN A 28 22.09 -0.63 -4.86
CA GLN A 28 21.70 -1.68 -5.81
C GLN A 28 20.96 -2.84 -5.13
N LEU A 29 21.40 -3.24 -3.93
CA LEU A 29 20.73 -4.30 -3.16
C LEU A 29 19.31 -3.89 -2.77
N PHE A 30 19.13 -2.70 -2.21
CA PHE A 30 17.82 -2.19 -1.82
C PHE A 30 16.88 -2.03 -3.02
N GLU A 31 17.37 -1.50 -4.14
CA GLU A 31 16.57 -1.38 -5.37
C GLU A 31 16.15 -2.75 -5.90
N THR A 32 17.05 -3.75 -5.88
CA THR A 32 16.71 -5.12 -6.29
C THR A 32 15.61 -5.74 -5.40
N ILE A 33 15.67 -5.50 -4.09
CA ILE A 33 14.66 -5.95 -3.13
C ILE A 33 13.32 -5.26 -3.38
N LYS A 34 13.32 -3.92 -3.53
CA LYS A 34 12.11 -3.13 -3.82
C LYS A 34 11.44 -3.58 -5.11
N ILE A 35 12.22 -3.76 -6.19
CA ILE A 35 11.69 -4.22 -7.49
C ILE A 35 11.05 -5.60 -7.37
N ARG A 36 11.68 -6.55 -6.67
CA ARG A 36 11.11 -7.89 -6.50
C ARG A 36 9.86 -7.87 -5.62
N LEU A 37 9.84 -7.07 -4.57
CA LEU A 37 8.66 -6.91 -3.72
C LEU A 37 7.52 -6.25 -4.50
N GLY A 38 7.81 -5.20 -5.28
CA GLY A 38 6.86 -4.51 -6.14
C GLY A 38 6.28 -5.43 -7.22
N SER A 39 7.13 -6.18 -7.92
CA SER A 39 6.71 -7.19 -8.90
C SER A 39 5.89 -8.31 -8.27
N TRP A 40 6.21 -8.73 -7.05
CA TRP A 40 5.39 -9.70 -6.33
C TRP A 40 4.04 -9.13 -5.92
N CYS A 41 3.99 -7.90 -5.36
CA CYS A 41 2.73 -7.23 -5.06
C CYS A 41 1.86 -7.07 -6.32
N LYS A 42 2.48 -6.75 -7.46
CA LYS A 42 1.84 -6.69 -8.77
C LYS A 42 1.40 -8.07 -9.27
N ALA A 43 2.14 -9.14 -8.99
CA ALA A 43 1.76 -10.50 -9.41
C ALA A 43 0.68 -11.13 -8.51
N GLN A 44 0.69 -10.81 -7.21
CA GLN A 44 -0.35 -11.19 -6.25
C GLN A 44 -1.70 -10.54 -6.58
N ARG A 45 -1.65 -9.40 -7.26
CA ARG A 45 -2.79 -8.76 -7.91
C ARG A 45 -2.63 -8.85 -9.42
N PRO A 46 -2.85 -10.02 -10.05
CA PRO A 46 -3.02 -10.03 -11.50
C PRO A 46 -4.08 -8.98 -11.82
N THR A 47 -3.90 -8.24 -12.90
CA THR A 47 -4.77 -7.17 -13.35
C THR A 47 -6.20 -7.70 -13.55
N VAL A 48 -6.92 -7.92 -12.46
CA VAL A 48 -8.35 -8.13 -12.43
C VAL A 48 -8.89 -6.73 -12.60
N ALA A 49 -8.94 -6.32 -13.86
CA ALA A 49 -9.75 -5.22 -14.34
C ALA A 49 -11.24 -5.59 -14.22
N ILE A 50 -11.69 -5.96 -13.00
CA ILE A 50 -13.05 -5.88 -12.46
C ILE A 50 -12.86 -5.96 -10.93
N SER A 51 -12.71 -4.85 -10.20
CA SER A 51 -12.67 -4.98 -8.74
C SER A 51 -13.37 -3.83 -8.04
N LEU A 52 -14.33 -4.22 -7.21
CA LEU A 52 -15.04 -3.49 -6.15
C LEU A 52 -14.12 -2.70 -5.16
N ASN A 53 -12.88 -2.38 -5.50
CA ASN A 53 -11.77 -2.24 -4.54
C ASN A 53 -11.18 -0.84 -4.36
N ASP A 54 -11.64 0.18 -5.08
CA ASP A 54 -11.34 1.54 -4.68
C ASP A 54 -12.42 1.96 -3.69
N CYS A 55 -12.04 1.85 -2.41
CA CYS A 55 -12.89 2.13 -1.27
C CYS A 55 -12.27 3.26 -0.45
N ILE A 56 -13.10 4.22 -0.06
CA ILE A 56 -12.75 5.20 0.95
C ILE A 56 -13.05 4.65 2.32
N HIS A 57 -12.20 5.00 3.27
CA HIS A 57 -12.33 4.66 4.68
C HIS A 57 -12.14 5.94 5.49
N GLY A 58 -12.95 6.11 6.52
CA GLY A 58 -12.88 7.29 7.38
C GLY A 58 -13.25 6.96 8.82
N ILE A 59 -12.65 7.70 9.75
CA ILE A 59 -12.92 7.61 11.17
C ILE A 59 -13.19 9.03 11.68
N LEU A 60 -14.38 9.25 12.25
CA LEU A 60 -14.71 10.48 12.95
C LEU A 60 -14.32 10.32 14.43
N ARG A 61 -13.57 11.27 14.97
CA ARG A 61 -13.15 11.28 16.38
C ARG A 61 -13.60 12.56 17.07
N ASN A 62 -13.82 12.49 18.38
CA ASN A 62 -14.03 13.68 19.20
C ASN A 62 -12.70 14.33 19.61
N HIS A 63 -12.78 15.46 20.33
CA HIS A 63 -11.61 16.20 20.83
C HIS A 63 -10.75 15.40 21.85
N LEU A 64 -11.31 14.34 22.46
CA LEU A 64 -10.59 13.42 23.35
C LEU A 64 -9.93 12.26 22.58
N GLY A 65 -10.07 12.22 21.25
CA GLY A 65 -9.53 11.15 20.40
C GLY A 65 -10.38 9.88 20.34
N SER A 66 -11.55 9.86 20.99
CA SER A 66 -12.47 8.71 20.95
C SER A 66 -13.13 8.61 19.57
N SER A 67 -13.08 7.42 18.97
CA SER A 67 -13.79 7.10 17.72
C SER A 67 -15.30 7.17 17.94
N LEU A 68 -15.97 8.01 17.16
CA LEU A 68 -17.43 8.14 17.16
C LEU A 68 -18.04 7.25 16.08
N VAL A 69 -17.48 7.29 14.86
CA VAL A 69 -17.96 6.52 13.71
C VAL A 69 -16.79 6.06 12.85
N ILE A 70 -16.88 4.84 12.35
CA ILE A 70 -16.01 4.30 11.31
C ILE A 70 -16.90 4.00 10.10
N PHE A 71 -16.48 4.42 8.90
CA PHE A 71 -17.20 4.13 7.67
C PHE A 71 -16.27 3.66 6.57
N SER A 72 -16.81 2.84 5.67
CA SER A 72 -16.18 2.40 4.43
C SER A 72 -17.20 2.46 3.30
N LYS A 73 -16.79 2.91 2.12
CA LYS A 73 -17.65 2.98 0.94
C LYS A 73 -16.87 2.68 -0.32
N ALA A 74 -17.38 1.77 -1.14
CA ALA A 74 -16.87 1.54 -2.48
C ALA A 74 -17.21 2.73 -3.39
N ILE A 75 -16.20 3.27 -4.06
CA ILE A 75 -16.31 4.44 -4.95
C ILE A 75 -15.90 4.10 -6.39
N GLY A 76 -15.30 2.92 -6.61
CA GLY A 76 -14.80 2.53 -7.92
C GLY A 76 -13.56 3.32 -8.33
N VAL A 77 -13.07 3.08 -9.54
CA VAL A 77 -11.80 3.66 -9.99
C VAL A 77 -11.93 5.16 -10.18
N VAL A 78 -11.32 5.92 -9.28
CA VAL A 78 -11.25 7.38 -9.33
C VAL A 78 -9.84 7.84 -9.00
N ASP A 79 -9.47 9.04 -9.43
CA ASP A 79 -8.20 9.63 -9.04
C ASP A 79 -8.18 9.93 -7.52
N PRO A 80 -6.99 9.99 -6.90
CA PRO A 80 -6.88 10.21 -5.46
C PRO A 80 -7.52 11.51 -4.96
N VAL A 81 -7.51 12.59 -5.75
CA VAL A 81 -8.07 13.90 -5.35
C VAL A 81 -9.60 13.80 -5.29
N LEU A 82 -10.20 13.14 -6.26
CA LEU A 82 -11.63 12.86 -6.25
C LEU A 82 -12.00 11.89 -5.11
N ALA A 83 -11.19 10.87 -4.83
CA ALA A 83 -11.41 9.95 -3.71
C ALA A 83 -11.42 10.68 -2.35
N GLU A 84 -10.47 11.58 -2.10
CA GLU A 84 -10.42 12.40 -0.89
C GLU A 84 -11.64 13.32 -0.77
N THR A 85 -12.05 13.95 -1.87
CA THR A 85 -13.24 14.80 -1.92
C THR A 85 -14.52 14.02 -1.59
N ILE A 86 -14.65 12.80 -2.14
CA ILE A 86 -15.78 11.91 -1.84
C ILE A 86 -15.74 11.47 -0.37
N ALA A 87 -14.56 11.17 0.18
CA ALA A 87 -14.42 10.79 1.59
C ALA A 87 -14.89 11.92 2.55
N ILE A 88 -14.49 13.17 2.28
CA ILE A 88 -14.92 14.34 3.06
C ILE A 88 -16.44 14.54 2.93
N LYS A 89 -16.97 14.46 1.70
CA LYS A 89 -18.41 14.59 1.45
C LYS A 89 -19.23 13.56 2.22
N GLU A 90 -18.80 12.30 2.25
CA GLU A 90 -19.49 11.23 2.98
C GLU A 90 -19.34 11.39 4.50
N ALA A 91 -18.17 11.80 4.98
CA ALA A 91 -17.98 12.12 6.41
C ALA A 91 -18.94 13.25 6.87
N LEU A 92 -19.08 14.31 6.08
CA LEU A 92 -20.00 15.42 6.39
C LEU A 92 -21.45 14.97 6.39
N LYS A 93 -21.89 14.12 5.45
CA LYS A 93 -23.25 13.56 5.45
C LYS A 93 -23.55 12.80 6.74
N ILE A 94 -22.62 11.95 7.18
CA ILE A 94 -22.76 11.19 8.43
C ILE A 94 -22.85 12.14 9.62
N PHE A 95 -21.99 13.18 9.65
CA PHE A 95 -22.00 14.18 10.71
C PHE A 95 -23.35 14.94 10.79
N TYR A 96 -23.87 15.41 9.66
CA TYR A 96 -25.14 16.13 9.62
C TYR A 96 -26.35 15.25 9.92
N ALA A 97 -26.32 13.96 9.57
CA ALA A 97 -27.37 13.00 9.89
C ALA A 97 -27.40 12.60 11.38
N SER A 98 -26.36 12.94 12.15
CA SER A 98 -26.25 12.64 13.59
C SER A 98 -26.83 13.76 14.48
N LYS A 99 -27.46 14.79 13.90
CA LYS A 99 -28.12 15.88 14.61
C LYS A 99 -29.61 15.59 14.76
#